data_AF-A0A3N5C130-F1
#
_entry.id   AF-A0A3N5C130-F1
#
_cell.length_a   1.000
_cell.length_b   1.000
_cell.length_c   1.000
_cell.angle_alpha   90.00
_cell.angle_beta   90.00
_cell.angle_gamma   90.00
#
_symmetry.space_group_name_H-M   'P 1'
#
loop_
_entity.id
_entity.type
_entity.pdbx_description
1 polymer ?
#
loop_
_entity_poly.entity_id
_entity_poly.type
_entity_poly.pdbx_seq_one_letter_code
_entity_poly.pdbx_strand_id
1 'polypeptide(L)' 'MIVKDWCSFCGECAGVCPRNLIQVREYSLVFNDDDCKDCNTCIKACPIDALEKED' A
#
# COMPACT_ATOMS: atom_id res chain seq x y z
N MET A 1 13.05 0.13 -18.40
CA MET A 1 12.53 -0.92 -17.49
C MET A 1 11.02 -0.89 -17.59
N ILE A 2 10.37 -2.05 -17.47
CA ILE A 2 8.91 -2.15 -17.32
C ILE A 2 8.69 -2.70 -15.91
N VAL A 3 8.02 -1.95 -15.02
CA VAL A 3 7.67 -2.43 -13.68
C VAL A 3 6.49 -3.37 -13.81
N LYS A 4 6.68 -4.61 -13.36
CA LYS A 4 5.60 -5.60 -13.33
C LYS A 4 4.68 -5.29 -12.15
N ASP A 5 3.40 -5.56 -12.33
CA ASP A 5 2.30 -5.41 -11.39
C ASP A 5 2.49 -6.14 -10.05
N TRP A 6 3.18 -7.29 -10.05
CA TRP A 6 3.51 -8.07 -8.85
C TRP A 6 4.74 -7.55 -8.08
N CYS A 7 5.29 -6.42 -8.49
CA CYS A 7 6.24 -5.70 -7.66
C CYS A 7 5.58 -5.50 -6.28
N SER A 8 6.07 -6.21 -5.26
CA SER A 8 5.65 -5.98 -3.86
C SER A 8 6.24 -4.68 -3.31
N PHE A 9 6.90 -3.91 -4.18
CA PHE A 9 7.65 -2.74 -3.86
C PHE A 9 8.72 -2.99 -2.79
N CYS A 10 9.36 -4.17 -2.84
CA CYS A 10 10.38 -4.58 -1.86
C CYS A 10 11.69 -3.76 -1.95
N GLY A 11 11.99 -3.13 -3.09
CA GLY A 11 13.14 -2.22 -3.22
C GLY A 11 14.46 -2.84 -3.66
N GLU A 12 14.57 -4.17 -3.75
CA GLU A 12 15.82 -4.86 -4.09
C GLU A 12 16.42 -4.38 -5.42
N CYS A 13 15.57 -4.17 -6.43
CA CYS A 13 15.98 -3.66 -7.74
C CYS A 13 16.61 -2.26 -7.69
N ALA A 14 16.19 -1.42 -6.73
CA ALA A 14 16.82 -0.13 -6.49
C ALA A 14 18.19 -0.28 -5.82
N GLY A 15 18.31 -1.22 -4.88
CA GLY A 15 19.57 -1.49 -4.15
C GLY A 15 20.70 -2.00 -5.04
N VAL A 16 20.39 -2.81 -6.04
CA VAL A 16 21.40 -3.37 -6.96
C VAL A 16 21.75 -2.45 -8.13
N CYS A 17 21.10 -1.29 -8.28
CA CYS A 17 21.36 -0.38 -9.39
C CYS A 17 22.60 0.49 -9.10
N PRO A 18 23.77 0.27 -9.75
CA PRO A 18 25.01 1.00 -9.42
C PRO A 18 24.97 2.48 -9.81
N ARG A 19 23.99 2.85 -10.64
CA ARG A 19 23.73 4.22 -11.07
C ARG A 19 22.57 4.86 -10.31
N ASN A 20 21.97 4.14 -9.37
CA ASN A 20 20.88 4.62 -8.51
C ASN A 20 19.70 5.22 -9.30
N LEU A 21 19.17 4.49 -10.30
CA LEU A 21 18.14 4.98 -11.23
C LEU A 21 16.72 4.49 -10.95
N ILE A 22 16.53 3.62 -9.97
CA ILE A 22 15.22 3.03 -9.67
C ILE A 22 14.74 3.53 -8.32
N GLN A 23 13.47 3.90 -8.27
CA GLN A 23 12.78 4.28 -7.05
C GLN A 23 11.55 3.37 -6.87
N VAL A 24 11.35 2.86 -5.66
CA VAL A 24 10.25 1.97 -5.27
C VAL A 24 9.45 2.66 -4.14
N ARG A 25 8.12 2.59 -4.17
CA ARG A 25 7.18 3.28 -3.25
C ARG A 25 6.08 2.33 -2.74
N GLU A 26 5.35 2.66 -1.67
CA GLU A 26 4.23 1.87 -1.10
C GLU A 26 3.01 1.83 -2.04
N TYR A 27 2.18 0.77 -2.03
CA TYR A 27 1.23 0.55 -3.15
C TYR A 27 -0.28 0.65 -2.83
N SER A 28 -0.64 1.48 -1.86
CA SER A 28 -2.00 2.05 -1.68
C SER A 28 -3.14 1.08 -1.35
N LEU A 29 -4.17 1.66 -0.72
CA LEU A 29 -5.38 1.00 -0.20
C LEU A 29 -6.60 1.81 -0.69
N VAL A 30 -7.68 1.13 -1.10
CA VAL A 30 -8.89 1.77 -1.66
C VAL A 30 -10.10 1.51 -0.77
N PHE A 31 -10.85 2.57 -0.45
CA PHE A 31 -12.00 2.56 0.47
C PHE A 31 -13.28 3.00 -0.26
N ASN A 32 -14.44 2.37 0.03
CA ASN A 32 -15.75 2.74 -0.54
C ASN A 32 -16.70 3.20 0.57
N ASP A 33 -16.96 4.49 0.60
CA ASP A 33 -17.69 5.15 1.65
C ASP A 33 -19.22 4.97 1.52
N ASP A 34 -19.76 5.00 0.30
CA ASP A 34 -21.22 5.03 0.04
C ASP A 34 -22.00 3.85 0.66
N ASP A 35 -21.36 2.69 0.80
CA ASP A 35 -21.96 1.46 1.34
C ASP A 35 -21.55 1.15 2.78
N CYS A 36 -20.62 1.92 3.36
CA CYS A 36 -20.13 1.72 4.71
C CYS A 36 -21.29 1.73 5.72
N LYS A 37 -21.33 0.73 6.62
CA LYS A 37 -22.33 0.63 7.71
C LYS A 37 -21.75 1.01 9.07
N ASP A 38 -20.59 1.65 9.08
CA ASP A 38 -19.95 2.20 10.27
C ASP A 38 -19.64 1.19 11.38
N CYS A 39 -19.33 -0.05 11.00
CA CYS A 39 -19.11 -1.14 11.95
C CYS A 39 -17.69 -1.18 12.55
N ASN A 40 -16.76 -0.38 12.03
CA ASN A 40 -15.37 -0.23 12.50
C ASN A 40 -14.56 -1.53 12.63
N THR A 41 -14.93 -2.57 11.89
CA THR A 41 -14.28 -3.88 12.00
C THR A 41 -12.94 -3.91 11.26
N CYS A 42 -12.86 -3.32 10.06
CA CYS A 42 -11.62 -3.24 9.29
C CYS A 42 -10.52 -2.46 10.03
N ILE A 43 -10.91 -1.39 10.72
CA ILE A 43 -10.09 -0.58 11.63
C ILE A 43 -9.46 -1.44 12.72
N LYS A 44 -10.29 -2.21 13.45
CA LYS A 44 -9.82 -3.04 14.58
C LYS A 44 -9.03 -4.28 14.16
N ALA A 45 -9.29 -4.77 12.94
CA ALA A 45 -8.73 -6.02 12.45
C ALA A 45 -7.36 -5.85 11.81
N CYS A 46 -7.02 -4.64 11.35
CA CYS A 46 -5.73 -4.42 10.73
C CYS A 46 -4.65 -4.66 11.79
N PRO A 47 -3.77 -5.67 11.63
CA PRO A 47 -2.77 -6.01 12.65
C PRO A 47 -1.68 -4.93 12.78
N ILE A 48 -1.72 -3.97 11.86
CA ILE A 48 -0.89 -2.77 11.83
C ILE A 48 -1.77 -1.50 11.89
N ASP A 49 -3.07 -1.63 12.19
CA ASP A 49 -4.05 -0.55 12.34
C ASP A 49 -4.07 0.45 11.16
N ALA A 50 -3.87 -0.02 9.91
CA ALA A 50 -3.75 0.81 8.70
C ALA A 50 -5.07 1.44 8.19
N LEU A 51 -6.12 1.51 9.01
CA LEU A 51 -7.48 1.92 8.61
C LEU A 51 -8.16 2.70 9.74
N GLU A 52 -8.87 3.80 9.44
CA GLU A 52 -9.68 4.60 10.39
C GLU A 52 -11.00 5.07 9.76
N LYS A 53 -11.88 5.74 10.53
CA LYS A 53 -13.17 6.26 10.04
C LYS A 53 -13.06 7.75 9.75
N GLU A 54 -13.67 8.23 8.66
CA GLU A 54 -13.83 9.67 8.40
C GLU A 54 -14.90 10.27 9.34
N ASP A 55 -14.65 11.47 9.89
CA ASP A 55 -15.53 12.19 10.85
C ASP A 55 -16.67 12.99 10.18
#